data_AF-A0A7S3WUL7-F1
#
_entry.id   AF-A0A7S3WUL7-F1
#
_cell.length_a   1.000
_cell.length_b   1.000
_cell.length_c   1.000
_cell.angle_alpha   90.00
_cell.angle_beta   90.00
_cell.angle_gamma   90.00
#
_symmetry.space_group_name_H-M   'P 1'
#
loop_
_entity.id
_entity.type
_entity.pdbx_description
1 polymer ?
#
loop_
_entity_poly.entity_id
_entity_poly.type
_entity_poly.pdbx_seq_one_letter_code
_entity_poly.pdbx_strand_id
1 'polypeptide(L)'
;PTALAISPDGSTLSVCANGCLREVCVAAPPPPPTFAPIVVPPSTLVADLGKMWGDADLPEGKVTFVVGDDEERLEKVSKNLLCIRSVFFRTMFGIGMKERDAA
;
A
#
# COMPACT_ATOMS: atom_id res chain seq x y z
N PRO A 1 -5.01 -37.79 -33.41
CA PRO A 1 -6.17 -38.31 -32.66
C PRO A 1 -7.04 -39.09 -33.65
N THR A 2 -7.59 -40.21 -33.21
CA THR A 2 -8.42 -41.10 -34.03
C THR A 2 -9.92 -40.87 -33.80
N ALA A 3 -10.32 -40.34 -32.64
CA ALA A 3 -11.69 -39.92 -32.38
C ALA A 3 -11.75 -38.75 -31.39
N LEU A 4 -12.80 -37.93 -31.52
CA LEU A 4 -13.14 -36.83 -30.63
C LEU A 4 -14.64 -36.89 -30.33
N ALA A 5 -15.00 -36.72 -29.06
CA ALA A 5 -16.39 -36.60 -28.63
C ALA A 5 -16.50 -35.53 -27.55
N ILE A 6 -17.63 -34.82 -27.54
CA ILE A 6 -18.00 -33.88 -26.48
C ILE A 6 -19.21 -34.47 -25.77
N SER A 7 -19.22 -34.40 -24.44
CA SER A 7 -20.35 -34.87 -23.63
C SER A 7 -21.63 -34.08 -23.95
N PRO A 8 -22.84 -34.65 -23.74
CA PRO A 8 -24.10 -33.97 -24.06
C PRO A 8 -24.31 -32.64 -23.34
N ASP A 9 -23.70 -32.49 -22.16
CA ASP A 9 -23.69 -31.27 -21.35
C ASP A 9 -22.54 -30.30 -21.72
N GLY A 10 -21.72 -30.64 -22.71
CA GLY A 10 -20.59 -29.82 -23.17
C GLY A 10 -19.41 -29.74 -22.19
N SER A 11 -19.49 -30.41 -21.04
CA SER A 11 -18.55 -30.24 -19.93
C SER A 11 -17.24 -31.00 -20.12
N THR A 12 -17.20 -31.99 -21.00
CA THR A 12 -16.06 -32.91 -21.14
C THR A 12 -15.74 -33.16 -22.61
N LEU A 13 -14.47 -32.97 -22.96
CA LEU A 13 -13.90 -33.36 -24.26
C LEU A 13 -13.13 -34.68 -24.09
N SER A 14 -13.60 -35.71 -24.78
CA SER A 14 -12.95 -37.02 -24.84
C SER A 14 -12.14 -37.16 -26.12
N VAL A 15 -10.84 -37.43 -25.99
CA VAL A 15 -9.88 -37.57 -27.09
C VAL A 15 -9.31 -38.98 -27.10
N CYS A 16 -9.53 -39.71 -28.20
CA CYS A 16 -8.90 -41.01 -28.42
C CYS A 16 -7.67 -40.84 -29.34
N ALA A 17 -6.51 -41.32 -28.89
CA ALA A 17 -5.29 -41.35 -29.70
C ALA A 17 -4.45 -42.58 -29.33
N ASN A 18 -3.95 -43.30 -30.33
CA ASN A 18 -3.09 -44.49 -30.15
C ASN A 18 -3.68 -45.56 -29.19
N GLY A 19 -5.00 -45.75 -29.23
CA GLY A 19 -5.70 -46.72 -28.36
C GLY A 19 -5.90 -46.24 -26.91
N CYS A 20 -5.53 -45.01 -26.59
CA CYS A 20 -5.70 -44.41 -25.27
C CYS A 20 -6.78 -43.31 -25.30
N LEU A 21 -7.65 -43.30 -24.29
CA LEU A 21 -8.66 -42.27 -24.06
C LEU A 21 -8.12 -41.25 -23.05
N ARG A 22 -8.22 -39.96 -23.39
CA ARG A 22 -7.99 -38.84 -22.46
C ARG A 22 -9.25 -38.01 -22.38
N GLU A 23 -9.60 -37.60 -21.16
CA GLU A 23 -10.75 -36.73 -20.91
C GLU A 23 -10.27 -35.39 -20.36
N VAL A 24 -10.87 -34.32 -20.85
CA VAL A 24 -10.53 -32.94 -20.47
C VAL A 24 -11.81 -32.22 -20.07
N CYS A 25 -11.86 -31.74 -18.83
CA CYS A 25 -12.96 -30.87 -18.38
C CYS A 25 -12.90 -29.52 -19.09
N VAL A 26 -14.01 -29.14 -19.72
CA VAL A 26 -14.22 -27.86 -20.44
C VAL A 26 -14.92 -26.84 -19.52
N ALA A 27 -14.66 -26.91 -18.20
CA ALA A 27 -15.27 -25.99 -17.26
C ALA A 27 -14.96 -24.54 -17.67
N ALA A 28 -16.00 -23.69 -17.75
CA ALA A 28 -15.79 -22.27 -17.93
C ALA A 28 -14.89 -21.75 -16.79
N PRO A 29 -13.91 -20.87 -17.08
CA PRO A 29 -13.13 -20.25 -16.03
C PRO A 29 -14.08 -19.57 -15.02
N PRO A 30 -13.75 -19.58 -13.71
CA PRO A 30 -14.57 -18.90 -12.71
C PRO A 30 -14.77 -17.43 -13.14
N PRO A 31 -15.95 -16.84 -12.85
CA PRO A 31 -16.19 -15.44 -13.21
C PRO A 31 -15.05 -14.59 -12.66
N PRO A 32 -14.57 -13.59 -13.43
CA PRO A 32 -13.52 -12.70 -12.94
C PRO A 32 -13.98 -12.11 -11.61
N PRO A 33 -13.08 -11.94 -10.63
CA PRO A 33 -13.44 -11.29 -9.38
C PRO A 33 -14.09 -9.95 -9.73
N THR A 34 -15.32 -9.73 -9.26
CA THR A 34 -15.97 -8.42 -9.34
C THR A 34 -15.02 -7.44 -8.67
N PHE A 35 -14.43 -6.54 -9.48
CA PHE A 35 -13.56 -5.50 -8.97
C PHE A 35 -14.29 -4.75 -7.86
N ALA A 36 -13.79 -4.87 -6.63
CA ALA A 36 -14.26 -4.01 -5.56
C ALA A 36 -13.91 -2.57 -5.96
N PRO A 37 -14.86 -1.62 -5.89
CA PRO A 37 -14.57 -0.22 -6.16
C PRO A 37 -13.41 0.25 -5.28
N ILE A 38 -12.43 0.95 -5.87
CA ILE A 38 -11.35 1.56 -5.10
C ILE A 38 -11.97 2.60 -4.17
N VAL A 39 -11.89 2.37 -2.87
CA VAL A 39 -12.31 3.34 -1.85
C VAL A 39 -11.16 4.32 -1.64
N VAL A 40 -11.33 5.56 -2.10
CA VAL A 40 -10.38 6.63 -1.83
C VAL A 40 -10.68 7.20 -0.44
N PRO A 41 -9.75 7.13 0.53
CA PRO A 41 -9.96 7.71 1.85
C PRO A 41 -10.05 9.24 1.75
N PRO A 42 -10.83 9.89 2.63
CA PRO A 42 -10.90 11.35 2.67
C PRO A 42 -9.54 11.94 3.05
N SER A 43 -9.23 13.10 2.48
CA SER A 43 -8.00 13.83 2.79
C SER A 43 -7.97 14.28 4.26
N THR A 44 -6.80 14.17 4.89
CA THR A 44 -6.57 14.65 6.27
C THR A 44 -6.04 16.09 6.32
N LEU A 45 -5.77 16.72 5.17
CA LEU A 45 -5.05 17.98 5.09
C LEU A 45 -5.68 19.11 5.93
N VAL A 46 -7.00 19.27 5.85
CA VAL A 46 -7.71 20.33 6.61
C VAL A 46 -7.62 20.10 8.11
N ALA A 47 -7.75 18.85 8.54
CA ALA A 47 -7.64 18.49 9.96
C ALA A 47 -6.21 18.70 10.48
N ASP A 48 -5.20 18.39 9.66
CA ASP A 48 -3.80 18.57 10.00
C ASP A 48 -3.45 20.06 10.08
N LEU A 49 -3.87 20.87 9.11
CA LEU A 49 -3.70 22.34 9.15
C LEU A 49 -4.44 22.97 10.34
N GLY A 50 -5.64 22.49 10.67
CA GLY A 50 -6.39 22.96 11.84
C GLY A 50 -5.64 22.72 13.15
N LYS A 51 -4.93 21.60 13.27
CA LYS A 51 -4.07 21.33 14.45
C LYS A 51 -2.79 22.16 14.46
N MET A 52 -2.30 22.59 13.29
CA MET A 52 -1.17 23.54 13.21
C MET A 52 -1.57 24.93 13.69
N TRP A 53 -2.83 25.31 13.51
CA TRP A 53 -3.36 26.62 13.90
C TRP A 53 -3.99 26.55 15.29
N GLY A 54 -3.22 26.89 16.33
CA GLY A 54 -3.74 27.11 17.69
C GLY A 54 -3.12 26.25 18.79
N ASP A 55 -2.22 25.33 18.46
CA ASP A 55 -1.38 24.65 19.45
C ASP A 55 -0.05 25.40 19.61
N ALA A 56 0.02 26.26 20.63
CA ALA A 56 1.20 27.08 20.94
C ALA A 56 2.39 26.24 21.42
N ASP A 57 2.17 24.98 21.82
CA ASP A 57 3.23 24.07 22.25
C ASP A 57 3.88 23.32 21.07
N LEU A 58 3.42 23.56 19.83
CA LEU A 58 4.04 22.96 18.66
C LEU A 58 5.42 23.57 18.39
N PRO A 59 6.46 22.72 18.19
CA PRO A 59 7.78 23.21 17.88
C PRO A 59 7.83 23.81 16.47
N GLU A 60 8.47 24.96 16.37
CA GLU A 60 8.80 25.59 15.09
C GLU A 60 10.15 25.10 14.55
N GLY A 61 10.38 25.34 13.26
CA GLY A 61 11.62 25.00 12.58
C GLY A 61 11.59 23.71 11.76
N LYS A 62 12.74 23.39 11.16
CA LYS A 62 12.93 22.25 10.27
C LYS A 62 13.96 21.27 10.83
N VAL A 63 13.88 20.01 10.40
CA VAL A 63 14.88 18.97 10.67
C VAL A 63 15.31 18.30 9.38
N THR A 64 16.49 17.69 9.42
CA THR A 64 16.99 16.80 8.39
C THR A 64 17.01 15.38 8.94
N PHE A 65 16.43 14.42 8.21
CA PHE A 65 16.59 13.01 8.52
C PHE A 65 17.76 12.43 7.73
N VAL A 66 18.52 11.56 8.37
CA VAL A 66 19.46 10.65 7.72
C VAL A 66 18.84 9.27 7.85
N VAL A 67 18.55 8.60 6.73
CA VAL A 67 17.76 7.37 6.70
C VAL A 67 18.52 6.26 5.96
N GLY A 68 18.48 5.05 6.53
CA GLY A 68 19.10 3.87 5.94
C GLY A 68 20.62 3.86 6.07
N ASP A 69 21.23 2.79 5.55
CA ASP A 69 22.67 2.58 5.61
C ASP A 69 23.43 3.48 4.63
N ASP A 70 22.78 3.92 3.55
CA ASP A 70 23.32 4.83 2.53
C ASP A 70 23.30 6.31 2.95
N GLU A 71 22.94 6.61 4.21
CA GLU A 71 22.87 7.96 4.77
C GLU A 71 22.01 8.95 3.96
N GLU A 72 20.89 8.49 3.38
CA GLU A 72 20.03 9.33 2.57
C GLU A 72 19.46 10.50 3.38
N ARG A 73 19.60 11.72 2.83
CA ARG A 73 19.20 12.96 3.52
C ARG A 73 17.84 13.46 3.06
N LEU A 74 16.89 13.54 3.98
CA LEU A 74 15.62 14.24 3.80
C LEU A 74 15.67 15.57 4.53
N GLU A 75 15.99 16.62 3.79
CA GLU A 75 16.18 17.96 4.34
C GLU A 75 14.87 18.75 4.48
N LYS A 76 14.89 19.78 5.33
CA LYS A 76 13.83 20.79 5.48
C LYS A 76 12.45 20.22 5.86
N VAL A 77 12.41 19.12 6.61
CA VAL A 77 11.16 18.50 7.08
C VAL A 77 10.59 19.30 8.26
N SER A 78 9.28 19.55 8.28
CA SER A 78 8.63 20.44 9.26
C SER A 78 8.39 19.77 10.60
N LYS A 79 8.93 20.32 11.70
CA LYS A 79 8.75 19.74 13.05
C LYS A 79 7.27 19.73 13.48
N ASN A 80 6.55 20.83 13.29
CA ASN A 80 5.14 20.93 13.64
C ASN A 80 4.25 19.87 12.96
N LEU A 81 4.45 19.63 11.66
CA LEU A 81 3.71 18.61 10.92
C LEU A 81 4.02 17.21 11.45
N LEU A 82 5.29 16.93 11.77
CA LEU A 82 5.69 15.65 12.37
C LEU A 82 5.00 15.43 13.72
N CYS A 83 4.95 16.45 14.59
CA CYS A 83 4.27 16.37 15.89
C CYS A 83 2.77 16.09 15.77
N ILE A 84 2.10 16.71 14.80
CA ILE A 84 0.66 16.52 14.59
C ILE A 84 0.34 15.11 14.10
N ARG A 85 1.24 14.54 13.30
CA ARG A 85 1.05 13.23 12.67
C ARG A 85 1.64 12.07 13.46
N SER A 86 2.48 12.35 14.46
CA SER A 86 3.21 11.33 15.21
C SER A 86 3.43 11.74 16.66
N VAL A 87 2.86 10.94 17.57
CA VAL A 87 3.12 11.06 19.02
C VAL A 87 4.59 10.84 19.34
N PHE A 88 5.29 10.00 18.57
CA PHE A 88 6.72 9.77 18.74
C PHE A 88 7.52 11.06 18.55
N PHE A 89 7.28 11.79 17.45
CA PHE A 89 7.98 13.05 17.20
C PHE A 89 7.56 14.14 18.17
N ARG A 90 6.28 14.16 18.60
CA ARG A 90 5.81 15.09 19.63
C ARG A 90 6.53 14.88 20.96
N THR A 91 6.67 13.62 21.39
CA THR A 91 7.43 13.27 22.60
C THR A 91 8.91 13.54 22.44
N MET A 92 9.51 13.13 21.31
CA MET A 92 10.93 13.31 21.03
C MET A 92 11.34 14.79 21.05
N PHE A 93 10.57 15.67 20.40
CA PHE A 93 10.86 17.11 20.41
C PHE A 93 10.52 17.76 21.76
N GLY A 94 9.51 17.29 22.48
CA GLY A 94 9.08 17.86 23.77
C GLY A 94 10.01 17.56 24.97
N ILE A 95 10.73 16.44 24.97
CA ILE A 95 11.66 16.07 26.06
C ILE A 95 13.02 16.80 25.94
N GLY A 96 13.18 17.66 24.93
CA GLY A 96 14.39 18.45 24.72
C GLY A 96 15.42 17.67 23.92
N MET A 97 15.22 17.62 22.60
CA MET A 97 16.36 17.41 21.70
C MET A 97 17.34 18.57 21.91
N LYS A 98 18.58 18.27 22.26
CA LYS A 98 19.66 19.26 22.28
C LYS A 98 19.97 19.63 20.84
N GLU A 99 19.41 20.73 20.36
CA GLU A 99 19.76 21.31 19.07
C GLU A 99 21.28 21.55 19.07
N ARG A 100 21.99 20.83 18.21
CA ARG A 100 23.37 21.14 17.89
C ARG A 100 23.33 21.95 16.62
N ASP A 101 23.93 23.13 16.64
CA ASP A 101 24.26 23.83 15.41
C ASP A 101 25.12 22.91 14.55
N ALA A 102 24.60 22.56 13.38
CA ALA A 102 25.40 22.00 12.31
C ALA A 102 26.13 23.19 11.67
N ALA A 103 27.34 23.45 12.14
CA ALA A 103 28.29 24.35 11.47
C ALA A 103 28.85 23.71 10.20
#